data_AF-A0A6V7XBW9-F1
#
_entry.id   AF-A0A6V7XBW9-F1
#
_cell.length_a   1.000
_cell.length_b   1.000
_cell.length_c   1.000
_cell.angle_alpha   90.00
_cell.angle_beta   90.00
_cell.angle_gamma   90.00
#
_symmetry.space_group_name_H-M   'P 1'
#
loop_
_entity.id
_entity.type
_entity.pdbx_description
1 polymer ?
#
loop_
_entity_poly.entity_id
_entity_poly.type
_entity_poly.pdbx_seq_one_letter_code
_entity_poly.pdbx_strand_id
1 'polypeptide(L)'
;MDQSEIVWLRGVLLFRPELPGIENSALVQQLQDQSILGLQQQSMRRSPQITRFGRILLFLPTLRLVADPKLIEAVFINLAFDNKPVNKVLETLLTEI
;
A
#
# COMPACT_ATOMS: atom_id res chain seq x y z
N MET A 1 14.13 2.39 -6.09
CA MET A 1 12.91 3.12 -6.51
C MET A 1 13.03 4.54 -6.03
N ASP A 2 12.45 5.51 -6.73
CA ASP A 2 12.41 6.90 -6.26
C ASP A 2 11.16 7.22 -5.45
N GLN A 3 11.12 8.41 -4.85
CA GLN A 3 10.02 8.82 -3.99
C GLN A 3 8.66 8.77 -4.71
N SER A 4 8.61 9.17 -5.99
CA SER A 4 7.39 9.15 -6.80
C SER A 4 6.92 7.72 -7.10
N GLU A 5 7.83 6.80 -7.45
CA GLU A 5 7.52 5.38 -7.61
C GLU A 5 7.01 4.76 -6.30
N ILE A 6 7.57 5.17 -5.16
CA ILE A 6 7.14 4.71 -3.83
C ILE A 6 5.73 5.22 -3.51
N VAL A 7 5.41 6.47 -3.84
CA VAL A 7 4.06 7.04 -3.63
C VAL A 7 3.02 6.24 -4.43
N TRP A 8 3.29 5.97 -5.71
CA TRP A 8 2.37 5.17 -6.52
C TRP A 8 2.27 3.73 -6.03
N LEU A 9 3.38 3.12 -5.63
CA LEU A 9 3.38 1.77 -5.06
C LEU A 9 2.57 1.69 -3.77
N ARG A 10 2.64 2.71 -2.90
CA ARG A 10 1.80 2.82 -1.71
C ARG A 10 0.32 2.90 -2.07
N GLY A 11 -0.04 3.66 -3.10
CA GLY A 11 -1.42 3.70 -3.62
C GLY A 11 -1.90 2.31 -4.06
N VAL A 12 -1.10 1.58 -4.84
CA VAL A 12 -1.42 0.20 -5.28
C VAL A 12 -1.62 -0.76 -4.11
N LEU A 13 -0.83 -0.62 -3.03
CA LEU A 13 -0.95 -1.47 -1.85
C LEU A 13 -2.12 -1.07 -0.94
N LEU A 14 -2.48 0.21 -0.91
CA LEU A 14 -3.53 0.78 -0.07
C LEU A 14 -4.92 0.51 -0.64
N PHE A 15 -5.13 0.79 -1.92
CA PHE A 15 -6.44 0.65 -2.56
C PHE A 15 -6.68 -0.81 -2.92
N ARG A 16 -7.46 -1.51 -2.10
CA ARG A 16 -7.80 -2.93 -2.28
C ARG A 16 -9.33 -3.13 -2.30
N PRO A 17 -9.98 -3.04 -3.48
CA PRO A 17 -11.44 -3.14 -3.58
C PRO A 17 -12.02 -4.48 -3.13
N GLU A 18 -11.18 -5.52 -3.09
CA GLU A 18 -11.48 -6.89 -2.66
C GLU A 18 -11.60 -7.09 -1.13
N LEU A 19 -11.28 -6.07 -0.32
CA LEU A 19 -11.42 -6.20 1.14
C LEU A 19 -12.89 -6.18 1.58
N PRO A 20 -13.28 -7.02 2.56
CA PRO A 20 -14.63 -7.02 3.09
C PRO A 20 -14.93 -5.71 3.81
N GLY A 21 -16.18 -5.24 3.71
CA GLY A 21 -16.65 -4.03 4.40
C GLY A 21 -16.40 -2.71 3.65
N ILE A 22 -15.86 -2.76 2.42
CA ILE A 22 -15.78 -1.57 1.56
C ILE A 22 -17.16 -1.26 0.98
N GLU A 23 -17.68 -0.07 1.27
CA GLU A 23 -19.00 0.38 0.78
C GLU A 23 -19.01 0.68 -0.72
N ASN A 24 -17.95 1.32 -1.22
CA ASN A 24 -17.82 1.72 -2.63
C ASN A 24 -16.58 1.08 -3.28
N SER A 25 -16.63 -0.23 -3.51
CA SER A 25 -15.52 -0.96 -4.14
C SER A 25 -15.18 -0.45 -5.53
N ALA A 26 -16.17 0.09 -6.28
CA ALA A 26 -15.93 0.65 -7.61
C ALA A 26 -15.00 1.88 -7.58
N LEU A 27 -15.22 2.80 -6.64
CA LEU A 27 -14.34 3.96 -6.46
C LEU A 27 -12.92 3.51 -6.03
N VAL A 28 -12.84 2.56 -5.08
CA VAL A 28 -11.53 2.04 -4.63
C VAL A 28 -10.79 1.37 -5.77
N GLN A 29 -11.49 0.63 -6.64
CA GLN A 29 -10.89 0.03 -7.83
C GLN A 29 -10.37 1.10 -8.80
N GLN A 30 -11.12 2.18 -9.05
CA GLN A 30 -10.65 3.29 -9.89
C GLN A 30 -9.38 3.94 -9.33
N LEU A 31 -9.28 4.12 -8.01
CA LEU A 31 -8.08 4.66 -7.37
C LEU A 31 -6.89 3.69 -7.46
N GLN A 32 -7.16 2.38 -7.36
CA GLN A 32 -6.15 1.35 -7.60
C GLN A 32 -5.63 1.43 -9.04
N ASP A 33 -6.52 1.50 -10.04
CA ASP A 33 -6.19 1.59 -11.46
C ASP A 33 -5.34 2.84 -11.74
N GLN A 34 -5.72 4.00 -11.19
CA GLN A 34 -4.93 5.23 -11.30
C GLN A 34 -3.53 5.07 -10.71
N SER A 35 -3.40 4.37 -9.57
CA SER A 35 -2.11 4.13 -8.93
C SER A 35 -1.21 3.23 -9.77
N ILE A 36 -1.76 2.17 -10.37
CA ILE A 36 -1.06 1.24 -11.27
C ILE A 36 -0.57 1.99 -12.53
N LEU A 37 -1.44 2.80 -13.15
CA LEU A 37 -1.10 3.62 -14.31
C LEU A 37 -0.01 4.65 -13.98
N GLY A 38 -0.13 5.34 -12.85
CA GLY A 38 0.87 6.29 -12.38
C GLY A 38 2.24 5.64 -12.17
N LEU A 39 2.27 4.45 -11.57
CA LEU A 39 3.49 3.67 -11.39
C LEU A 39 4.11 3.24 -12.72
N GLN A 40 3.30 2.79 -13.68
CA GLN A 40 3.77 2.41 -15.02
C GLN A 40 4.41 3.60 -15.74
N GLN A 41 3.72 4.74 -15.78
CA GLN A 41 4.21 5.95 -16.43
C GLN A 41 5.52 6.44 -15.81
N GLN A 42 5.60 6.47 -14.47
CA GLN A 42 6.82 6.86 -13.77
C GLN A 42 7.98 5.89 -14.04
N SER A 43 7.70 4.58 -14.05
CA SER A 43 8.69 3.55 -14.35
C SER A 43 9.28 3.73 -15.76
N MET A 44 8.43 3.99 -16.75
CA MET A 44 8.83 4.22 -18.14
C MET A 44 9.63 5.52 -18.32
N ARG A 45 9.23 6.61 -17.64
CA ARG A 45 9.96 7.89 -17.67
C ARG A 45 11.38 7.75 -17.13
N ARG A 46 11.56 6.97 -16.06
CA ARG A 46 12.87 6.80 -15.41
C ARG A 46 13.77 5.82 -16.16
N SER A 47 13.20 4.77 -16.71
CA SER A 47 13.95 3.80 -17.50
C SER A 47 13.04 3.22 -18.58
N PRO A 48 13.38 3.38 -19.87
CA PRO A 48 12.58 2.83 -20.96
C PRO A 48 12.63 1.29 -21.02
N GLN A 49 13.25 0.62 -20.04
CA GLN A 49 13.19 -0.82 -19.90
C GLN A 49 11.75 -1.25 -19.58
N ILE A 50 11.09 -1.84 -20.58
CA ILE A 50 9.71 -2.37 -20.51
C ILE A 50 9.53 -3.31 -19.30
N THR A 51 10.59 -4.00 -18.88
CA THR A 51 10.55 -4.95 -17.75
C THR A 51 10.54 -4.30 -16.36
N ARG A 52 10.85 -3.01 -16.23
CA ARG A 52 11.00 -2.36 -14.91
C ARG A 52 9.69 -2.41 -14.11
N PHE A 53 8.59 -2.02 -14.74
CA PHE A 53 7.27 -2.04 -14.12
C PHE A 53 6.89 -3.45 -13.66
N GLY A 54 7.07 -4.46 -14.53
CA GLY A 54 6.83 -5.85 -14.19
C GLY A 54 7.66 -6.33 -12.99
N ARG A 55 8.94 -5.97 -12.93
CA ARG A 55 9.79 -6.28 -11.76
C ARG A 55 9.26 -5.64 -10.47
N ILE A 56 8.77 -4.41 -10.52
CA ILE A 56 8.15 -3.75 -9.36
C ILE A 56 6.88 -4.48 -8.92
N LEU A 57 6.02 -4.88 -9.86
CA LEU A 57 4.82 -5.66 -9.55
C LEU A 57 5.13 -7.02 -8.91
N LEU A 58 6.23 -7.69 -9.32
CA LEU A 58 6.67 -8.94 -8.72
C LEU A 58 7.10 -8.82 -7.25
N PHE A 59 7.35 -7.61 -6.74
CA PHE A 59 7.58 -7.39 -5.31
C PHE A 59 6.29 -7.29 -4.50
N LEU A 60 5.12 -7.05 -5.13
CA LEU A 60 3.85 -6.92 -4.40
C LEU A 60 3.49 -8.15 -3.56
N PRO A 61 3.63 -9.40 -4.05
CA PRO A 61 3.36 -10.59 -3.23
C PRO A 61 4.30 -10.68 -2.02
N THR A 62 5.60 -10.40 -2.21
CA THR A 62 6.59 -10.41 -1.14
C THR A 62 6.32 -9.33 -0.09
N LEU A 63 5.92 -8.13 -0.53
CA LEU A 63 5.53 -7.05 0.37
C LEU A 63 4.27 -7.42 1.17
N ARG A 64 3.29 -8.09 0.55
CA ARG A 64 2.10 -8.58 1.25
C ARG A 64 2.44 -9.64 2.30
N LEU A 65 3.45 -10.48 2.05
CA LEU A 65 3.92 -11.49 3.00
C LEU A 65 4.59 -10.86 4.23
N VAL A 66 5.46 -9.87 4.01
CA VAL A 66 6.14 -9.16 5.11
C VAL A 66 5.19 -8.22 5.86
N ALA A 67 4.13 -7.75 5.19
CA ALA A 67 3.10 -6.93 5.78
C ALA A 67 2.03 -7.73 6.57
N ASP A 68 2.41 -8.88 7.14
CA ASP A 68 1.53 -9.61 8.07
C ASP A 68 1.16 -8.68 9.24
N PRO A 69 -0.13 -8.35 9.43
CA PRO A 69 -0.57 -7.46 10.49
C PRO A 69 -0.09 -7.89 11.88
N LYS A 70 -0.02 -9.20 12.15
CA LYS A 70 0.46 -9.72 13.44
C LYS A 70 1.95 -9.49 13.63
N LEU A 71 2.73 -9.64 12.55
CA LEU A 71 4.17 -9.37 12.57
C LEU A 71 4.44 -7.88 12.77
N ILE A 72 3.72 -7.02 12.04
CA ILE A 72 3.83 -5.56 12.18
C ILE A 72 3.41 -5.12 13.58
N GLU A 73 2.31 -5.66 14.11
CA GLU A 73 1.82 -5.35 15.44
C GLU A 73 2.84 -5.75 16.50
N ALA A 74 3.37 -6.97 16.44
CA ALA A 74 4.35 -7.48 17.39
C ALA A 74 5.68 -6.72 17.36
N VAL A 75 6.19 -6.35 16.17
CA VAL A 75 7.52 -5.75 16.02
C VAL A 75 7.51 -4.24 16.21
N PHE A 76 6.46 -3.55 15.74
CA PHE A 76 6.44 -2.09 15.69
C PHE A 76 5.39 -1.45 16.59
N ILE A 77 4.15 -1.93 16.56
CA ILE A 77 3.03 -1.22 17.21
C ILE A 77 3.03 -1.47 18.70
N ASN A 78 3.28 -2.70 19.14
CA ASN A 78 3.37 -3.05 20.55
C ASN A 78 4.46 -2.25 21.27
N LEU A 79 5.61 -2.06 20.61
CA LEU A 79 6.72 -1.29 21.14
C LEU A 79 6.46 0.23 21.09
N ALA A 80 5.83 0.74 20.02
CA ALA A 80 5.64 2.17 19.83
C ALA A 80 4.39 2.75 20.53
N PHE A 81 3.37 1.92 20.78
CA PHE A 81 2.06 2.36 21.28
C PHE A 81 1.63 1.62 22.55
N ASP A 82 2.58 1.14 23.34
CA ASP A 82 2.34 0.53 24.66
C ASP A 82 1.31 -0.62 24.60
N ASN A 83 1.50 -1.53 23.64
CA ASN A 83 0.60 -2.66 23.37
C ASN A 83 -0.87 -2.29 23.07
N LYS A 84 -1.15 -1.05 22.64
CA LYS A 84 -2.48 -0.71 22.14
C LYS A 84 -2.77 -1.49 20.84
N PRO A 85 -3.94 -2.12 20.72
CA PRO A 85 -4.28 -2.87 19.53
C PRO A 85 -4.38 -1.93 18.32
N VAL A 86 -3.93 -2.41 17.16
CA VAL A 86 -3.79 -1.57 15.94
C VAL A 86 -5.06 -0.79 15.59
N ASN A 87 -6.22 -1.42 15.72
CA ASN A 87 -7.50 -0.78 15.44
C ASN A 87 -7.75 0.47 16.29
N LYS A 88 -7.36 0.45 17.57
CA LYS A 88 -7.50 1.61 18.46
C LYS A 88 -6.52 2.72 18.12
N VAL A 89 -5.30 2.37 17.74
CA VAL A 89 -4.33 3.35 17.23
C VAL A 89 -4.86 4.01 15.95
N LEU A 90 -5.39 3.22 15.01
CA LEU A 90 -5.97 3.72 13.77
C LEU A 90 -7.20 4.63 14.02
N GLU A 91 -8.10 4.24 14.93
CA GLU A 91 -9.22 5.09 15.36
C GLU A 91 -8.70 6.45 15.83
N THR A 92 -7.72 6.49 16.75
CA THR A 92 -7.15 7.76 17.24
C THR A 92 -6.58 8.61 16.11
N LEU A 93 -5.77 8.02 15.22
CA LEU A 93 -5.11 8.75 14.13
C LEU A 93 -6.11 9.30 13.10
N LEU A 94 -7.20 8.58 12.82
CA LEU A 94 -8.23 9.01 11.88
C LEU A 94 -9.16 10.08 12.48
N THR A 95 -9.28 10.15 13.81
CA THR A 95 -10.09 11.17 14.49
C THR A 95 -9.34 12.50 14.69
N GLU A 96 -8.01 12.49 14.57
CA GLU A 96 -7.14 13.67 14.72
C GLU A 96 -6.88 14.44 13.40
N ILE A 97 -7.47 14.01 12.28
CA ILE A 97 -7.44 14.71 10.98
C ILE A 97 -8.77 15.46 10.79
#